data_AF-A0A6C2U4H7-F1
#
_entry.id   AF-A0A6C2U4H7-F1
#
_cell.length_a   1.000
_cell.length_b   1.000
_cell.length_c   1.000
_cell.angle_alpha   90.00
_cell.angle_beta   90.00
_cell.angle_gamma   90.00
#
_symmetry.space_group_name_H-M   'P 1'
#
loop_
_entity.id
_entity.type
_entity.pdbx_description
1 polymer ?
#
loop_
_entity_poly.entity_id
_entity_poly.type
_entity_poly.pdbx_seq_one_letter_code
_entity_poly.pdbx_strand_id
1 'polypeptide(L)'
;MNSFTHRKHLGTGVVLIMFMACIAVRPTELHAKSTDGTKDANQKAPVIKRDPFWPIGYVPESVKAATEPEPEPVKPTVANNWNKAMRNVVINGVSSRADNEFFAVINGEVKSVGDTVSISFDGMVYTWAVDSIKPPGSVKLRRVSAL
;
A
#
# COMPACT_ATOMS: atom_id res chain seq x y z
N MET A 1 61.12 29.45 -0.61
CA MET A 1 60.06 30.48 -0.58
C MET A 1 59.51 30.61 -1.98
N ASN A 2 58.43 29.91 -2.31
CA ASN A 2 57.83 30.00 -3.65
C ASN A 2 56.38 30.45 -3.51
N SER A 3 56.14 31.66 -3.99
CA SER A 3 54.88 32.41 -3.92
C SER A 3 53.97 32.14 -5.13
N PHE A 4 52.68 32.04 -4.83
CA PHE A 4 51.50 32.64 -5.48
C PHE A 4 51.30 32.59 -7.02
N THR A 5 50.29 31.79 -7.39
CA THR A 5 49.13 32.03 -8.29
C THR A 5 49.26 32.84 -9.60
N HIS A 6 48.70 32.29 -10.68
CA HIS A 6 47.67 32.99 -11.46
C HIS A 6 46.65 32.04 -12.11
N ARG A 7 45.38 32.42 -11.96
CA ARG A 7 44.15 31.86 -12.53
C ARG A 7 44.04 32.28 -14.01
N LYS A 8 43.65 31.39 -14.92
CA LYS A 8 42.98 31.77 -16.19
C LYS A 8 41.86 30.79 -16.49
N HIS A 9 40.71 31.39 -16.76
CA HIS A 9 39.41 30.80 -17.03
C HIS A 9 39.17 30.76 -18.55
N LEU A 10 38.16 29.99 -18.96
CA LEU A 10 37.36 30.08 -20.19
C LEU A 10 37.73 29.10 -21.33
N GLY A 11 36.73 28.30 -21.76
CA GLY A 11 36.84 27.41 -22.91
C GLY A 11 35.70 26.39 -23.02
N THR A 12 34.47 26.89 -23.12
CA THR A 12 33.21 26.15 -23.35
C THR A 12 33.24 25.31 -24.64
N GLY A 13 32.69 24.10 -24.60
CA GLY A 13 32.47 23.27 -25.80
C GLY A 13 31.62 22.04 -25.49
N VAL A 14 30.30 22.25 -25.44
CA VAL A 14 29.25 21.25 -25.20
C VAL A 14 29.21 20.24 -26.34
N VAL A 15 29.35 18.96 -26.02
CA VAL A 15 29.14 17.84 -26.95
C VAL A 15 27.70 17.37 -26.81
N LEU A 16 26.87 17.67 -27.82
CA LEU A 16 25.47 17.25 -27.94
C LEU A 16 25.43 15.91 -28.70
N ILE A 17 25.32 14.79 -27.98
CA ILE A 17 25.06 13.47 -28.59
C ILE A 17 23.55 13.27 -28.63
N MET A 18 23.00 13.32 -29.84
CA MET A 18 21.59 13.08 -30.14
C MET A 18 21.34 11.56 -30.18
N PHE A 19 20.89 11.00 -29.05
CA PHE A 19 20.32 9.65 -29.01
C PHE A 19 18.83 9.74 -29.38
N MET A 20 18.49 9.32 -30.60
CA MET A 20 17.11 9.22 -31.07
C MET A 20 16.65 7.77 -30.92
N ALA A 21 16.10 7.44 -29.75
CA ALA A 21 15.51 6.14 -29.48
C ALA A 21 14.00 6.16 -29.81
N CYS A 22 13.59 5.22 -30.66
CA CYS A 22 12.21 4.94 -31.02
C CYS A 22 11.37 4.60 -29.77
N ILE A 23 10.23 5.28 -29.59
CA ILE A 23 9.17 4.80 -28.71
C ILE A 23 7.91 4.60 -29.56
N ALA A 24 7.48 3.35 -29.60
CA ALA A 24 6.29 2.89 -30.28
C ALA A 24 5.14 2.71 -29.27
N VAL A 25 3.94 3.17 -29.68
CA VAL A 25 2.62 2.54 -29.46
C VAL A 25 1.86 2.75 -28.13
N ARG A 26 0.84 3.63 -28.21
CA ARG A 26 -0.59 3.57 -27.74
C ARG A 26 -0.91 3.53 -26.22
N PRO A 27 -2.22 3.57 -25.84
CA PRO A 27 -3.17 4.67 -25.94
C PRO A 27 -3.67 5.11 -24.55
N THR A 28 -4.21 6.32 -24.45
CA THR A 28 -4.86 6.84 -23.24
C THR A 28 -6.21 6.17 -23.02
N GLU A 29 -6.33 5.28 -22.04
CA GLU A 29 -7.63 4.91 -21.48
C GLU A 29 -8.04 5.90 -20.39
N LEU A 30 -9.11 6.63 -20.68
CA LEU A 30 -9.79 7.56 -19.78
C LEU A 30 -10.69 6.81 -18.80
N HIS A 31 -10.60 7.23 -17.53
CA HIS A 31 -11.64 7.17 -16.51
C HIS A 31 -12.20 5.81 -16.10
N ALA A 32 -11.57 5.24 -15.06
CA ALA A 32 -12.31 4.54 -14.02
C ALA A 32 -13.21 5.55 -13.27
N LYS A 33 -14.51 5.56 -13.61
CA LYS A 33 -15.55 6.09 -12.72
C LYS A 33 -16.44 4.94 -12.29
N SER A 34 -15.96 4.14 -11.34
CA SER A 34 -16.85 3.29 -10.55
C SER A 34 -17.39 4.14 -9.42
N THR A 35 -18.57 4.71 -9.62
CA THR A 35 -19.38 5.26 -8.52
C THR A 35 -19.82 4.09 -7.65
N ASP A 36 -19.16 3.94 -6.50
CA ASP A 36 -19.55 3.08 -5.38
C ASP A 36 -20.91 3.55 -4.83
N GLY A 37 -21.97 3.11 -5.50
CA GLY A 37 -23.34 3.38 -5.14
C GLY A 37 -23.87 2.32 -4.18
N THR A 38 -24.40 2.78 -3.05
CA THR A 38 -25.26 2.06 -2.10
C THR A 38 -24.55 1.43 -0.89
N LYS A 39 -24.16 2.26 0.08
CA LYS A 39 -23.70 1.84 1.42
C LYS A 39 -24.81 1.73 2.48
N ASP A 40 -26.08 1.67 2.08
CA ASP A 40 -27.20 1.62 3.03
C ASP A 40 -28.25 0.55 2.66
N ALA A 41 -27.80 -0.67 2.34
CA ALA A 41 -28.71 -1.81 2.31
C ALA A 41 -28.99 -2.26 3.75
N ASN A 42 -29.98 -1.61 4.37
CA ASN A 42 -30.65 -2.09 5.58
C ASN A 42 -30.93 -3.59 5.43
N GLN A 43 -30.19 -4.43 6.16
CA GLN A 43 -30.31 -5.90 6.13
C GLN A 43 -31.65 -6.29 6.75
N LYS A 44 -32.71 -6.14 5.94
CA LYS A 44 -34.00 -6.72 6.23
C LYS A 44 -33.85 -8.20 5.93
N ALA A 45 -33.84 -9.03 6.97
CA ALA A 45 -33.82 -10.48 6.84
C ALA A 45 -34.85 -10.91 5.78
N PRO A 46 -34.47 -11.73 4.80
CA PRO A 46 -35.39 -12.14 3.76
C PRO A 46 -36.51 -12.97 4.40
N VAL A 47 -37.73 -12.44 4.37
CA VAL A 47 -38.93 -13.22 4.73
C VAL A 47 -39.12 -14.25 3.62
N ILE A 48 -38.68 -15.49 3.86
CA ILE A 48 -38.77 -16.59 2.89
C ILE A 48 -40.27 -16.95 2.72
N LYS A 49 -40.84 -16.63 1.55
CA LYS A 49 -42.21 -16.99 1.19
C LYS A 49 -42.25 -18.45 0.73
N ARG A 50 -43.16 -19.26 1.27
CA ARG A 50 -43.35 -20.67 0.86
C ARG A 50 -43.90 -20.77 -0.55
N ASP A 51 -43.36 -21.72 -1.31
CA ASP A 51 -43.88 -22.07 -2.63
C ASP A 51 -45.22 -22.83 -2.50
N PRO A 52 -46.30 -22.37 -3.18
CA PRO A 52 -47.61 -23.04 -3.19
C PRO A 52 -47.60 -24.45 -3.79
N PHE A 53 -46.58 -24.80 -4.58
CA PHE A 53 -46.45 -26.11 -5.24
C PHE A 53 -45.69 -27.14 -4.39
N TRP A 54 -45.23 -26.76 -3.19
CA TRP A 54 -44.58 -27.70 -2.28
C TRP A 54 -45.58 -28.42 -1.39
N PRO A 55 -45.42 -29.75 -1.19
CA PRO A 55 -46.17 -30.47 -0.18
C PRO A 55 -46.05 -29.80 1.19
N ILE A 56 -47.12 -29.90 1.97
CA ILE A 56 -47.14 -29.41 3.35
C ILE A 56 -46.01 -30.11 4.12
N GLY A 57 -45.09 -29.32 4.67
CA GLY A 57 -43.91 -29.83 5.40
C GLY A 57 -42.65 -30.05 4.55
N TYR A 58 -42.71 -29.95 3.23
CA TYR A 58 -41.52 -29.98 2.37
C TYR A 58 -40.76 -28.67 2.47
N VAL A 59 -39.45 -28.76 2.72
CA VAL A 59 -38.49 -27.65 2.65
C VAL A 59 -37.27 -28.19 1.91
N PRO A 60 -36.92 -27.63 0.73
CA PRO A 60 -35.78 -28.12 -0.03
C PRO A 60 -34.47 -27.86 0.73
N GLU A 61 -33.48 -28.70 0.48
CA GLU A 61 -32.18 -28.67 1.15
C GLU A 61 -31.46 -27.32 0.96
N SER A 62 -31.67 -26.65 -0.17
CA SER A 62 -31.11 -25.31 -0.44
C SER A 62 -31.60 -24.25 0.56
N VAL A 63 -32.85 -24.35 1.03
CA VAL A 63 -33.42 -23.43 2.02
C VAL A 63 -32.94 -23.80 3.43
N LYS A 64 -32.73 -25.09 3.71
CA LYS A 64 -32.14 -25.55 4.97
C LYS A 64 -30.70 -25.08 5.11
N ALA A 65 -29.90 -25.20 4.05
CA ALA A 65 -28.52 -24.74 4.02
C ALA A 65 -28.39 -23.22 4.16
N ALA A 66 -29.37 -22.44 3.68
CA ALA A 66 -29.42 -21.00 3.89
C ALA A 66 -29.90 -20.57 5.30
N THR A 67 -30.53 -21.49 6.04
CA THR A 67 -30.99 -21.26 7.43
C THR A 67 -29.96 -21.73 8.45
N GLU A 68 -29.09 -22.65 8.07
CA GLU A 68 -27.95 -23.06 8.87
C GLU A 68 -26.86 -21.98 8.79
N PRO A 69 -26.37 -21.44 9.92
CA PRO A 69 -25.28 -20.49 9.89
C PRO A 69 -24.06 -21.19 9.26
N GLU A 70 -23.69 -20.73 8.07
CA GLU A 70 -22.45 -21.13 7.40
C GLU A 70 -21.32 -21.00 8.41
N PRO A 71 -20.54 -22.07 8.68
CA PRO A 71 -19.41 -21.97 9.59
C PRO A 71 -18.48 -20.91 9.03
N GLU A 72 -18.30 -19.82 9.79
CA GLU A 72 -17.43 -18.72 9.39
C GLU A 72 -16.09 -19.29 8.92
N PRO A 73 -15.57 -18.86 7.77
CA PRO A 73 -14.27 -19.32 7.31
C PRO A 73 -13.26 -18.98 8.40
N VAL A 74 -12.69 -20.03 9.00
CA VAL A 74 -11.70 -19.93 10.08
C VAL A 74 -10.52 -19.17 9.50
N LYS A 75 -10.47 -17.85 9.76
CA LYS A 75 -9.31 -17.04 9.38
C LYS A 75 -8.09 -17.71 10.00
N PRO A 76 -7.06 -18.07 9.21
CA PRO A 76 -5.87 -18.66 9.79
C PRO A 76 -5.30 -17.65 10.79
N THR A 77 -5.35 -18.00 12.07
CA THR A 77 -4.74 -17.26 13.18
C THR A 77 -3.24 -17.49 13.12
N VAL A 78 -2.61 -17.07 12.03
CA VAL A 78 -1.15 -16.99 11.99
C VAL A 78 -0.77 -15.91 13.00
N ALA A 79 0.02 -16.29 14.00
CA ALA A 79 0.38 -15.40 15.09
C ALA A 79 1.11 -14.18 14.52
N ASN A 80 0.45 -13.02 14.53
CA ASN A 80 0.97 -11.77 13.97
C ASN A 80 2.26 -11.34 14.70
N ASN A 81 3.41 -11.68 14.13
CA ASN A 81 4.74 -11.48 14.68
C ASN A 81 5.32 -10.10 14.32
N TRP A 82 4.58 -9.03 14.64
CA TRP A 82 4.96 -7.64 14.32
C TRP A 82 6.37 -7.25 14.73
N ASN A 83 6.82 -7.69 15.91
CA ASN A 83 8.16 -7.36 16.42
C ASN A 83 9.28 -8.02 15.62
N LYS A 84 9.03 -9.22 15.06
CA LYS A 84 10.00 -9.90 14.19
C LYS A 84 10.01 -9.23 12.82
N ALA A 85 8.83 -8.95 12.26
CA ALA A 85 8.72 -8.26 10.98
C ALA A 85 9.34 -6.85 11.01
N MET A 86 9.20 -6.12 12.12
CA MET A 86 9.82 -4.81 12.32
C MET A 86 11.36 -4.84 12.22
N ARG A 87 12.01 -5.96 12.57
CA ARG A 87 13.48 -6.07 12.44
C ARG A 87 13.95 -6.09 10.99
N ASN A 88 13.06 -6.40 10.05
CA ASN A 88 13.34 -6.34 8.62
C ASN A 88 13.08 -4.94 8.05
N VAL A 89 12.49 -4.02 8.82
CA VAL A 89 12.37 -2.62 8.44
C VAL A 89 13.72 -1.94 8.69
N VAL A 90 14.43 -1.61 7.62
CA VAL A 90 15.72 -0.92 7.68
C VAL A 90 15.51 0.55 7.35
N ILE A 91 15.81 1.43 8.31
CA ILE A 91 15.83 2.88 8.08
C ILE A 91 17.26 3.25 7.68
N ASN A 92 17.47 3.54 6.40
CA ASN A 92 18.79 3.88 5.85
C ASN A 92 19.20 5.32 6.19
N GLY A 93 18.24 6.22 6.37
CA GLY A 93 18.53 7.60 6.72
C GLY A 93 17.27 8.45 6.83
N VAL A 94 17.41 9.61 7.46
CA VAL A 94 16.38 10.65 7.53
C VAL A 94 17.00 11.92 6.98
N SER A 95 16.28 12.61 6.10
CA SER A 95 16.73 13.84 5.48
C SER A 95 15.57 14.84 5.38
N SER A 96 15.91 16.08 5.06
CA SER A 96 14.97 17.17 4.88
C SER A 96 15.21 17.86 3.55
N ARG A 97 14.14 18.29 2.91
CA ARG A 97 14.20 19.19 1.75
C ARG A 97 14.07 20.64 2.21
N ALA A 98 14.21 21.57 1.27
CA ALA A 98 13.74 22.95 1.46
C ALA A 98 12.27 22.92 1.94
N ASP A 99 11.88 23.92 2.73
CA ASP A 99 10.50 24.10 3.23
C ASP A 99 10.04 23.14 4.35
N ASN A 100 10.97 22.63 5.18
CA ASN A 100 10.65 21.76 6.34
C ASN A 100 9.96 20.43 5.97
N GLU A 101 10.09 19.98 4.74
CA GLU A 101 9.63 18.66 4.32
C GLU A 101 10.64 17.61 4.76
N PHE A 102 10.19 16.63 5.56
CA PHE A 102 11.03 15.54 6.04
C PHE A 102 10.69 14.24 5.33
N PHE A 103 11.72 13.50 4.95
CA PHE A 103 11.59 12.19 4.33
C PHE A 103 12.59 11.20 4.95
N ALA A 104 12.21 9.94 4.95
CA ALA A 104 13.04 8.84 5.42
C ALA A 104 13.30 7.88 4.28
N VAL A 105 14.51 7.33 4.22
CA VAL A 105 14.81 6.22 3.32
C VAL A 105 14.60 4.94 4.12
N ILE A 106 13.58 4.17 3.76
CA ILE A 106 13.18 2.93 4.42
C ILE A 106 13.23 1.80 3.39
N ASN A 107 14.03 0.76 3.66
CA ASN A 107 14.29 -0.35 2.72
C ASN A 107 14.75 0.13 1.32
N GLY A 108 15.54 1.21 1.27
CA GLY A 108 16.01 1.81 0.02
C GLY A 108 15.00 2.71 -0.70
N GLU A 109 13.77 2.82 -0.21
CA GLU A 109 12.74 3.68 -0.78
C GLU A 109 12.58 4.98 0.02
N VAL A 110 12.42 6.11 -0.67
CA VAL A 110 12.08 7.38 -0.02
C VAL A 110 10.60 7.36 0.38
N LYS A 111 10.32 7.64 1.66
CA LYS A 111 8.98 7.71 2.24
C LYS A 111 8.79 9.02 3.00
N SER A 112 7.64 9.63 2.81
CA SER A 112 7.18 10.81 3.54
C SER A 112 6.19 10.41 4.64
N VAL A 113 5.83 11.37 5.50
CA VAL A 113 4.76 11.17 6.49
C VAL A 113 3.44 10.85 5.79
N GLY A 114 2.74 9.81 6.25
CA GLY A 114 1.51 9.30 5.66
C GLY A 114 1.72 8.13 4.70
N ASP A 115 2.94 7.93 4.19
CA ASP A 115 3.24 6.80 3.31
C ASP A 115 3.22 5.47 4.07
N THR A 116 3.07 4.38 3.31
CA THR A 116 3.12 3.02 3.86
C THR A 116 4.38 2.27 3.46
N VAL A 117 4.85 1.43 4.40
CA VAL A 117 5.94 0.48 4.22
C VAL A 117 5.35 -0.91 4.42
N SER A 118 5.57 -1.79 3.46
CA SER A 118 5.10 -3.18 3.52
C SER A 118 6.29 -4.13 3.49
N ILE A 119 6.25 -5.15 4.35
CA ILE A 119 7.27 -6.21 4.40
C ILE A 119 6.58 -7.56 4.44
N SER A 120 7.05 -8.46 3.58
CA SER A 120 6.69 -9.87 3.62
C SER A 120 7.58 -10.59 4.63
N PHE A 121 6.96 -11.21 5.64
CA PHE A 121 7.64 -12.01 6.66
C PHE A 121 6.76 -13.20 7.06
N ASP A 122 7.32 -14.41 7.02
CA ASP A 122 6.64 -15.63 7.45
C ASP A 122 5.30 -15.88 6.73
N GLY A 123 5.28 -15.62 5.41
CA GLY A 123 4.09 -15.77 4.57
C GLY A 123 3.03 -14.68 4.75
N MET A 124 3.25 -13.70 5.62
CA MET A 124 2.35 -12.56 5.84
C MET A 124 2.96 -11.24 5.37
N VAL A 125 2.13 -10.31 4.93
CA VAL A 125 2.50 -8.94 4.60
C VAL A 125 2.13 -8.02 5.76
N TYR A 126 3.14 -7.46 6.40
CA TYR A 126 2.99 -6.47 7.46
C TYR A 126 3.10 -5.08 6.85
N THR A 127 2.09 -4.25 7.08
CA THR A 127 2.04 -2.87 6.61
C THR A 127 2.08 -1.90 7.78
N TRP A 128 2.97 -0.92 7.69
CA TRP A 128 3.05 0.22 8.59
C TRP A 128 2.83 1.52 7.83
N ALA A 129 2.24 2.50 8.49
CA ALA A 129 2.20 3.87 8.03
C ALA A 129 3.26 4.70 8.75
N VAL A 130 3.91 5.60 8.03
CA VAL A 130 4.83 6.59 8.59
C VAL A 130 4.01 7.66 9.31
N ASP A 131 4.05 7.64 10.64
CA ASP A 131 3.28 8.54 11.49
C ASP A 131 3.97 9.89 11.66
N SER A 132 5.29 9.88 11.87
CA SER A 132 6.09 11.10 11.95
C SER A 132 7.57 10.84 11.70
N ILE A 133 8.24 11.85 11.15
CA ILE A 133 9.68 11.84 10.92
C ILE A 133 10.28 13.02 11.71
N LYS A 134 11.26 12.73 12.58
CA LYS A 134 11.95 13.71 13.42
C LYS A 134 13.47 13.63 13.16
N PRO A 135 14.10 14.71 12.69
CA PRO A 135 15.55 14.79 12.60
C PRO A 135 16.23 14.58 13.97
N PRO A 136 17.46 14.05 14.02
CA PRO A 136 18.31 13.68 12.89
C PRO A 136 18.12 12.23 12.37
N GLY A 137 17.18 11.44 12.92
CA GLY A 137 17.10 10.02 12.57
C GLY A 137 15.94 9.22 13.15
N SER A 138 14.91 9.86 13.70
CA SER A 138 13.78 9.17 14.32
C SER A 138 12.61 9.09 13.35
N VAL A 139 12.11 7.87 13.09
CA VAL A 139 10.88 7.64 12.32
C VAL A 139 9.91 6.87 13.20
N LYS A 140 8.69 7.38 13.38
CA LYS A 140 7.60 6.65 14.04
C LYS A 140 6.77 5.94 13.00
N LEU A 141 6.58 4.64 13.22
CA LEU A 141 5.76 3.78 12.38
C LEU A 141 4.55 3.29 13.17
N ARG A 142 3.36 3.41 12.59
CA ARG A 142 2.11 2.89 13.14
C ARG A 142 1.71 1.63 12.38
N ARG A 143 1.31 0.59 13.10
CA ARG A 143 0.81 -0.66 12.51
C ARG A 143 -0.51 -0.40 11.78
N VAL A 144 -0.68 -0.92 10.57
CA VAL A 144 -1.89 -0.76 9.76
C VAL A 144 -2.59 -2.11 9.58
N SER A 145 -1.89 -3.10 9.02
CA SER A 145 -2.46 -4.41 8.72
C SER A 145 -1.39 -5.51 8.67
N ALA A 146 -1.79 -6.73 8.99
CA ALA A 146 -1.03 -7.95 8.76
C ALA A 146 -1.96 -8.93 8.03
N LEU A 147 -1.59 -9.35 6.82
CA LEU A 147 -2.40 -10.20 5.93
C LEU A 147 -1.60 -11.41 5.46
#